data_AF-A0A350MNC5-F1
#
_entry.id   AF-A0A350MNC5-F1
#
_cell.length_a   1.000
_cell.length_b   1.000
_cell.length_c   1.000
_cell.angle_alpha   90.00
_cell.angle_beta   90.00
_cell.angle_gamma   90.00
#
_symmetry.space_group_name_H-M   'P 1'
#
loop_
_entity.id
_entity.type
_entity.pdbx_description
1 polymer ?
#
loop_
_entity_poly.entity_id
_entity_poly.type
_entity_poly.pdbx_seq_one_letter_code
_entity_poly.pdbx_strand_id
1 'polypeptide(L)'
;KLKLDASYLHHQLEGPYTLYSPEGKELVHGNYQNGKKIGEWKFFTDDGKLKRIEWYDADEKIKEEILIPEEPIKDVPLDPALDPENQQQYP
;
A
#
# COMPACT_ATOMS: atom_id res chain seq x y z
N LYS A 1 -7.32 11.46 5.82
CA LYS A 1 -6.55 12.05 4.70
C LYS A 1 -5.13 11.51 4.79
N LEU A 2 -4.61 10.87 3.74
CA LEU A 2 -3.21 10.41 3.70
C LEU A 2 -2.26 11.61 3.76
N LYS A 3 -1.05 11.40 4.28
CA LYS A 3 0.03 12.39 4.23
C LYS A 3 1.13 11.87 3.31
N LEU A 4 1.64 12.76 2.44
CA LEU A 4 2.69 12.46 1.48
C LEU A 4 3.90 13.35 1.79
N ASP A 5 5.06 12.72 1.92
CA ASP A 5 6.36 13.40 1.88
C ASP A 5 7.07 12.99 0.58
N ALA A 6 7.26 13.96 -0.31
CA ALA A 6 7.87 13.75 -1.62
C ALA A 6 8.55 15.02 -2.11
N SER A 7 9.71 14.85 -2.74
CA SER A 7 10.43 15.93 -3.42
C SER A 7 10.08 15.95 -4.91
N TYR A 8 9.89 17.15 -5.44
CA TYR A 8 9.57 17.39 -6.86
C TYR A 8 10.68 18.21 -7.52
N LEU A 9 11.23 17.75 -8.64
CA LEU A 9 12.16 18.48 -9.48
C LEU A 9 11.61 18.52 -10.92
N HIS A 10 11.51 19.70 -11.52
CA HIS A 10 10.98 19.88 -12.88
C HIS A 10 9.59 19.24 -13.14
N HIS A 11 8.70 19.26 -12.14
CA HIS A 11 7.38 18.60 -12.14
C HIS A 11 7.40 17.07 -12.12
N GLN A 12 8.54 16.46 -11.80
CA GLN A 12 8.68 15.01 -11.64
C GLN A 12 9.08 14.67 -10.20
N LEU A 13 8.71 13.48 -9.73
CA LEU A 13 9.16 12.97 -8.44
C LEU A 13 10.66 12.66 -8.51
N GLU A 14 11.42 13.15 -7.53
CA GLU A 14 12.86 12.98 -7.45
C GLU A 14 13.26 12.81 -5.99
N GLY A 15 14.00 11.77 -5.66
CA GLY A 15 14.43 11.51 -4.30
C GLY A 15 13.42 10.73 -3.45
N PRO A 16 13.60 10.74 -2.12
CA PRO A 16 12.88 9.88 -1.21
C PRO A 16 11.37 10.16 -1.27
N TYR A 17 10.60 9.08 -1.19
CA TYR A 17 9.15 9.10 -1.17
C TYR A 17 8.66 8.31 0.03
N THR A 18 7.79 8.92 0.82
CA THR A 18 7.13 8.22 1.92
C THR A 18 5.64 8.54 1.94
N LEU A 19 4.82 7.50 1.97
CA LEU A 19 3.37 7.59 2.11
C LEU A 19 2.97 7.16 3.51
N TYR A 20 2.16 7.98 4.17
CA TYR A 20 1.64 7.71 5.52
C TYR A 20 0.11 7.55 5.53
N SER A 21 -0.38 6.68 6.40
CA SER A 21 -1.79 6.54 6.75
C SER A 21 -2.35 7.84 7.37
N PRO A 22 -3.67 8.02 7.47
CA PRO A 22 -4.25 9.17 8.17
C PRO A 22 -3.81 9.29 9.63
N GLU A 23 -3.49 8.16 10.27
CA GLU A 23 -3.00 8.04 11.65
C GLU A 23 -1.48 8.30 11.74
N GLY A 24 -0.80 8.53 10.61
CA GLY A 24 0.62 8.84 10.54
C GLY A 24 1.55 7.63 10.48
N LYS A 25 1.03 6.42 10.22
CA LYS A 25 1.85 5.22 10.07
C LYS A 25 2.41 5.13 8.66
N GLU A 26 3.67 4.75 8.52
CA GLU A 26 4.28 4.55 7.21
C GLU A 26 3.60 3.38 6.49
N LEU A 27 3.18 3.61 5.25
CA LEU A 27 2.55 2.60 4.38
C LEU A 27 3.48 2.19 3.23
N VAL A 28 4.25 3.15 2.70
CA VAL A 28 5.19 2.94 1.61
C VAL A 28 6.40 3.83 1.79
N HIS A 29 7.58 3.28 1.53
CA HIS A 29 8.82 4.04 1.45
C HIS A 29 9.68 3.57 0.28
N GLY A 30 10.28 4.51 -0.43
CA GLY A 30 11.12 4.22 -1.58
C GLY A 30 11.76 5.49 -2.14
N ASN A 31 12.26 5.39 -3.36
CA ASN A 31 12.96 6.47 -4.02
C ASN A 31 12.51 6.60 -5.48
N TYR A 32 12.32 7.84 -5.93
CA TYR A 32 12.08 8.17 -7.33
C TYR A 32 13.32 8.80 -7.98
N GLN A 33 13.49 8.56 -9.27
CA GLN A 33 14.44 9.26 -10.12
C GLN A 33 13.80 9.51 -11.48
N ASN A 34 13.78 10.78 -11.91
CA ASN A 34 13.10 11.24 -13.13
C ASN A 34 11.64 10.78 -13.21
N GLY A 35 10.93 10.82 -12.08
CA GLY A 35 9.55 10.38 -11.96
C GLY A 35 9.34 8.86 -11.93
N LYS A 36 10.41 8.05 -11.94
CA LYS A 36 10.34 6.59 -11.95
C LYS A 36 10.82 5.97 -10.64
N LYS A 37 10.19 4.89 -10.20
CA LYS A 37 10.63 4.10 -9.05
C LYS A 37 11.99 3.49 -9.31
N ILE A 38 12.89 3.62 -8.35
CA ILE A 38 14.21 3.00 -8.38
C ILE A 38 14.53 2.33 -7.04
N GLY A 39 15.37 1.30 -7.10
CA GLY A 39 15.92 0.65 -5.93
C GLY A 39 14.88 -0.10 -5.11
N GLU A 40 15.09 -0.11 -3.80
CA GLU A 40 14.26 -0.83 -2.83
C GLU A 40 13.00 -0.04 -2.47
N TRP A 41 11.86 -0.71 -2.53
CA TRP A 41 10.54 -0.22 -2.16
C TRP A 41 9.95 -1.08 -1.05
N LYS A 42 9.71 -0.45 0.09
CA LYS A 42 9.16 -1.11 1.29
C LYS A 42 7.69 -0.78 1.42
N PHE A 43 6.91 -1.81 1.71
CA PHE A 43 5.47 -1.70 1.94
C PHE A 43 5.14 -2.25 3.31
N PHE A 44 4.32 -1.52 4.04
CA PHE A 44 3.97 -1.83 5.42
C PHE A 44 2.47 -2.11 5.55
N THR A 45 2.12 -2.87 6.57
CA THR A 45 0.75 -3.09 7.02
C THR A 45 0.23 -1.88 7.83
N ASP A 46 -1.07 -1.82 8.07
CA ASP A 46 -1.68 -0.78 8.91
C ASP A 46 -1.24 -0.85 10.38
N ASP A 47 -0.66 -1.96 10.84
CA ASP A 47 -0.01 -2.09 12.15
C ASP A 47 1.50 -1.72 12.12
N GLY A 48 2.02 -1.32 10.97
CA GLY A 48 3.40 -0.83 10.79
C GLY A 48 4.45 -1.93 10.57
N LYS A 49 4.04 -3.17 10.30
CA LYS A 49 4.97 -4.27 10.01
C LYS A 49 5.35 -4.27 8.53
N LEU A 50 6.61 -4.61 8.23
CA LEU A 50 7.05 -4.73 6.85
C LEU A 50 6.37 -5.93 6.18
N LYS A 51 5.51 -5.64 5.21
CA LYS A 51 4.67 -6.60 4.49
C LYS A 51 5.42 -7.23 3.33
N ARG A 52 6.06 -6.40 2.52
CA ARG A 52 6.84 -6.83 1.35
C ARG A 52 7.89 -5.80 0.96
N ILE A 53 8.88 -6.28 0.23
CA ILE A 53 9.89 -5.47 -0.43
C ILE A 53 9.80 -5.73 -1.93
N GLU A 54 9.83 -4.68 -2.72
CA GLU A 54 9.94 -4.74 -4.17
C GLU A 54 11.22 -4.02 -4.60
N TRP A 55 11.85 -4.46 -5.68
CA TRP A 55 12.99 -3.77 -6.27
C TRP A 55 12.62 -3.31 -7.67
N TYR A 56 12.98 -2.07 -7.99
CA TYR A 56 12.69 -1.44 -9.27
C TYR A 56 13.96 -0.93 -9.96
N ASP A 57 14.01 -1.10 -11.28
CA ASP A 57 14.92 -0.38 -12.16
C ASP A 57 14.08 0.46 -13.13
N ALA A 58 14.03 1.77 -12.91
CA ALA A 58 13.28 2.72 -13.73
C ALA A 58 11.81 2.29 -14.02
N ASP A 59 11.03 2.06 -12.94
CA ASP A 59 9.65 1.51 -12.93
C ASP A 59 9.49 0.04 -13.32
N GLU A 60 10.54 -0.64 -13.80
CA GLU A 60 10.50 -2.07 -14.04
C GLU A 60 10.73 -2.83 -12.72
N LYS A 61 9.74 -3.60 -12.27
CA LYS A 61 9.89 -4.45 -11.08
C LYS A 61 10.79 -5.63 -11.40
N ILE A 62 11.96 -5.69 -10.79
CA ILE A 62 12.96 -6.75 -11.00
C ILE A 62 12.84 -7.90 -10.00
N LYS A 63 12.34 -7.62 -8.79
CA LYS A 63 12.21 -8.62 -7.71
C LYS A 63 11.09 -8.22 -6.77
N GLU A 64 10.45 -9.21 -6.17
CA GLU A 64 9.61 -9.05 -4.99
C GLU A 64 10.00 -10.05 -3.90
N GLU A 65 9.78 -9.66 -2.66
CA GLU A 65 9.96 -10.49 -1.48
C GLU A 65 8.79 -10.23 -0.53
N ILE A 66 7.96 -11.25 -0.34
CA ILE A 66 6.77 -11.19 0.51
C ILE A 66 7.15 -11.71 1.89
N LEU A 67 7.06 -10.85 2.92
CA LEU A 67 7.40 -11.19 4.30
C LEU A 67 6.17 -11.59 5.10
N ILE A 68 5.05 -10.92 4.84
CA ILE A 68 3.75 -11.24 5.43
C ILE A 68 2.82 -11.56 4.26
N PRO A 69 2.46 -12.84 4.06
CA PRO A 69 1.47 -13.19 3.06
C PRO A 69 0.18 -12.45 3.42
N GLU A 70 -0.49 -11.85 2.43
CA GLU A 70 -1.84 -11.35 2.65
C GLU A 70 -2.67 -12.52 3.16
N GLU A 71 -3.03 -12.53 4.44
CA GLU A 71 -4.12 -13.38 4.90
C GLU A 71 -5.28 -13.10 3.93
N PRO A 72 -5.90 -14.13 3.33
CA PRO A 72 -7.12 -13.90 2.55
C PRO A 72 -8.05 -13.10 3.46
N ILE A 73 -8.71 -12.08 2.92
CA ILE A 73 -9.59 -11.22 3.70
C ILE A 73 -10.71 -12.12 4.27
N LYS A 74 -10.50 -12.64 5.49
CA LYS A 74 -11.40 -13.61 6.12
C LYS A 74 -12.67 -12.95 6.64
N ASP A 75 -12.68 -11.62 6.71
CA ASP A 75 -13.76 -10.83 7.31
C ASP A 75 -14.09 -9.60 6.46
N VAL A 76 -14.35 -9.74 5.16
CA VAL A 76 -15.34 -8.83 4.55
C VAL A 76 -16.69 -9.39 5.01
N PRO A 77 -17.46 -8.70 5.86
CA PRO A 77 -18.86 -9.07 6.04
C PRO A 77 -19.48 -9.04 4.64
N LEU A 78 -20.01 -10.16 4.16
CA LEU A 78 -21.01 -10.14 3.10
C LEU A 78 -22.01 -9.07 3.53
N ASP A 79 -22.04 -7.95 2.82
CA ASP A 79 -23.00 -6.90 3.08
C ASP A 79 -24.39 -7.56 3.15
N PRO A 80 -25.07 -7.56 4.32
CA PRO A 80 -26.38 -8.17 4.44
C PRO A 80 -27.42 -7.52 3.52
N ALA A 81 -27.14 -6.31 3.00
CA ALA A 81 -27.99 -5.64 2.03
C ALA A 81 -27.85 -6.17 0.59
N LEU A 82 -26.88 -7.04 0.31
CA LEU A 82 -26.71 -7.73 -0.97
C LEU A 82 -27.10 -9.22 -0.91
N ASP A 83 -27.53 -9.71 0.26
CA ASP A 83 -28.08 -11.06 0.46
C ASP A 83 -29.63 -10.99 0.59
N PRO A 84 -30.37 -11.15 -0.52
CA PRO A 84 -31.82 -11.15 -0.48
C PRO A 84 -32.44 -12.35 0.26
N GLU A 85 -31.66 -13.37 0.64
CA GLU A 85 -32.17 -14.56 1.33
C GLU A 85 -32.26 -14.40 2.86
N ASN A 86 -31.71 -13.32 3.43
CA ASN A 86 -31.71 -13.10 4.89
C ASN A 86 -32.67 -12.02 5.40
N GLN A 87 -33.63 -11.56 4.57
CA GLN A 87 -34.64 -10.55 4.99
C GLN A 87 -35.84 -11.12 5.75
N GLN A 88 -35.84 -12.41 6.11
CA GLN A 88 -36.85 -12.97 7.00
C GLN A 88 -36.18 -13.84 8.05
N GLN A 89 -35.83 -13.23 9.18
CA GLN A 89 -36.08 -13.74 10.53
C GLN A 89 -35.27 -12.96 11.57
N TYR A 90 -35.85 -11.87 12.06
CA TYR A 90 -35.67 -11.47 13.47
C TYR A 90 -37.07 -11.08 13.99
N PRO A 91 -37.40 -11.44 15.24
CA PRO A 91 -38.77 -11.66 15.72
C PRO A 91 -39.69 -10.44 15.72
#